data_AF-C4XY96-F1
#
_entry.id   AF-C4XY96-F1
#
_cell.length_a   1.000
_cell.length_b   1.000
_cell.length_c   1.000
_cell.angle_alpha   90.00
_cell.angle_beta   90.00
_cell.angle_gamma   90.00
#
_symmetry.space_group_name_H-M   'P 1'
#
loop_
_entity.id
_entity.type
_entity.pdbx_description
1 polymer ?
#
loop_
_entity_poly.entity_id
_entity_poly.type
_entity_poly.pdbx_seq_one_letter_code
_entity_poly.pdbx_strand_id
1 'polypeptide(L)'
;MGLISAIFSVLQVSRTMTALVAMITYLPYVQGAVFDAVISKESKDDIVLHWKLHRRREERTQPMLRSKIIAVANFIRFRGVPFVFREIAYCLLGLIPFAGFPLVLYFKASRKGNRTHRRYYELMEWDRLQVAKFYKLHKGDYTMFGVVALTLEMIPGFNVFFMFTSNIGLALWTVKMHSSFSSEME
;
A
#
# COMPACT_ATOMS: atom_id res chain seq x y z
N MET A 1 -14.05 43.77 -4.14
CA MET A 1 -13.08 42.82 -4.71
C MET A 1 -12.63 41.73 -3.74
N GLY A 2 -12.29 42.04 -2.46
CA GLY A 2 -11.85 41.03 -1.49
C GLY A 2 -12.86 39.90 -1.21
N LEU A 3 -14.15 40.20 -1.15
CA LEU A 3 -15.21 39.23 -0.86
C LEU A 3 -15.34 38.17 -1.98
N ILE A 4 -15.19 38.60 -3.25
CA ILE A 4 -15.25 37.70 -4.42
C ILE A 4 -14.02 36.77 -4.44
N SER A 5 -12.83 37.30 -4.14
CA SER A 5 -11.60 36.50 -4.03
C SER A 5 -11.66 35.49 -2.86
N ALA A 6 -12.25 35.89 -1.74
CA ALA A 6 -12.45 35.02 -0.59
C ALA A 6 -13.40 33.86 -0.91
N ILE A 7 -14.53 34.13 -1.59
CA ILE A 7 -15.46 33.09 -2.04
C ILE A 7 -14.76 32.11 -2.98
N PHE A 8 -13.99 32.60 -3.95
CA PHE A 8 -13.27 31.74 -4.89
C PHE A 8 -12.23 30.86 -4.19
N SER A 9 -11.49 31.42 -3.23
CA SER A 9 -10.50 30.68 -2.43
C SER A 9 -11.15 29.60 -1.57
N VAL A 10 -12.28 29.90 -0.92
CA VAL A 10 -13.02 28.92 -0.11
C VAL A 10 -13.56 27.78 -0.97
N LEU A 11 -14.12 28.07 -2.15
CA LEU A 11 -14.60 27.04 -3.08
C LEU A 11 -13.47 26.17 -3.60
N GLN A 12 -12.30 26.76 -3.90
CA GLN A 12 -11.13 26.02 -4.34
C GLN A 12 -10.62 25.07 -3.24
N VAL A 13 -10.52 25.54 -2.00
CA VAL A 13 -10.10 24.72 -0.85
C VAL A 13 -11.13 23.63 -0.56
N SER A 14 -12.43 23.92 -0.65
CA SER A 14 -13.47 22.91 -0.49
C SER A 14 -13.35 21.80 -1.53
N ARG A 15 -13.17 22.16 -2.82
CA ARG A 15 -13.00 21.19 -3.91
C ARG A 15 -11.77 20.31 -3.70
N THR A 16 -10.63 20.88 -3.30
CA THR A 16 -9.41 20.10 -3.06
C THR A 16 -9.58 19.18 -1.86
N MET A 17 -10.22 19.62 -0.78
CA MET A 17 -10.52 18.78 0.38
C MET A 17 -11.43 17.61 0.03
N THR A 18 -12.53 17.85 -0.69
CA THR A 18 -13.44 16.78 -1.13
C THR A 18 -12.73 15.79 -2.05
N ALA A 19 -11.93 16.28 -2.99
CA ALA A 19 -11.15 15.42 -3.89
C ALA A 19 -10.12 14.58 -3.11
N LEU A 20 -9.45 15.15 -2.11
CA LEU A 20 -8.49 14.43 -1.27
C LEU A 20 -9.17 13.34 -0.44
N VAL A 21 -10.32 13.64 0.18
CA VAL A 21 -11.07 12.64 0.95
C VAL A 21 -11.52 11.51 0.05
N ALA A 22 -12.13 11.83 -1.09
CA ALA A 22 -12.54 10.81 -2.06
C ALA A 22 -11.34 9.96 -2.51
N MET A 23 -10.23 10.60 -2.87
CA MET A 23 -9.03 9.90 -3.27
C MET A 23 -8.49 8.98 -2.15
N ILE A 24 -8.41 9.44 -0.90
CA ILE A 24 -7.91 8.64 0.21
C ILE A 24 -8.82 7.44 0.49
N THR A 25 -10.14 7.60 0.37
CA THR A 25 -11.11 6.54 0.66
C THR A 25 -11.25 5.53 -0.50
N TYR A 26 -11.34 6.00 -1.74
CA TYR A 26 -11.59 5.14 -2.89
C TYR A 26 -10.32 4.49 -3.45
N LEU A 27 -9.16 5.16 -3.37
CA LEU A 27 -7.92 4.63 -3.92
C LEU A 27 -7.53 3.24 -3.39
N PRO A 28 -7.56 2.93 -2.07
CA PRO A 28 -7.23 1.59 -1.60
C PRO A 28 -8.21 0.53 -2.13
N TYR A 29 -9.48 0.87 -2.31
CA TYR A 29 -10.48 -0.03 -2.88
C TYR A 29 -10.20 -0.30 -4.36
N VAL A 30 -9.97 0.76 -5.15
CA VAL A 30 -9.68 0.64 -6.60
C VAL A 30 -8.37 -0.11 -6.83
N GLN A 31 -7.34 0.14 -6.02
CA GLN A 31 -6.07 -0.59 -6.11
C GLN A 31 -6.25 -2.08 -5.83
N GLY A 32 -7.05 -2.45 -4.83
CA GLY A 32 -7.39 -3.85 -4.58
C GLY A 32 -8.12 -4.49 -5.77
N ALA A 33 -9.13 -3.81 -6.31
CA ALA A 33 -9.89 -4.30 -7.45
C ALA A 33 -9.03 -4.46 -8.72
N VAL A 34 -8.13 -3.51 -9.00
CA VAL A 34 -7.20 -3.58 -10.14
C VAL A 34 -6.20 -4.72 -9.95
N PHE A 35 -5.65 -4.89 -8.75
CA PHE A 35 -4.74 -5.98 -8.44
C PHE A 35 -5.41 -7.34 -8.67
N ASP A 36 -6.62 -7.50 -8.12
CA ASP A 36 -7.43 -8.71 -8.26
C ASP A 36 -7.79 -8.98 -9.74
N ALA A 37 -8.12 -7.94 -10.51
CA ALA A 37 -8.43 -8.06 -11.93
C ALA A 37 -7.21 -8.50 -12.77
N VAL A 38 -6.00 -8.04 -12.43
CA VAL A 38 -4.76 -8.45 -13.11
C VAL A 38 -4.44 -9.90 -12.81
N ILE A 39 -4.52 -10.32 -11.53
CA ILE A 39 -4.32 -11.72 -11.16
C ILE A 39 -5.32 -12.61 -11.87
N SER A 40 -6.60 -12.22 -11.93
CA SER A 40 -7.62 -13.02 -12.61
C SER A 40 -7.38 -13.19 -14.11
N LYS A 41 -6.64 -12.29 -14.75
CA LYS A 41 -6.37 -12.35 -16.20
C LYS A 41 -5.08 -13.07 -16.54
N GLU A 42 -4.03 -12.84 -15.74
CA GLU A 42 -2.67 -13.30 -16.04
C GLU A 42 -2.30 -14.57 -15.28
N SER A 43 -3.03 -14.92 -14.23
CA SER A 43 -2.69 -16.08 -13.41
C SER A 43 -3.18 -17.41 -14.00
N LYS A 44 -2.35 -18.44 -13.82
CA LYS A 44 -2.72 -19.85 -13.92
C LYS A 44 -3.76 -20.21 -12.85
N ASP A 45 -4.54 -21.27 -13.10
CA ASP A 45 -5.75 -21.64 -12.35
C ASP A 45 -5.60 -21.74 -10.83
N ASP A 46 -4.40 -22.01 -10.31
CA ASP A 46 -4.13 -22.24 -8.90
C ASP A 46 -4.28 -20.98 -8.02
N ILE A 47 -3.66 -19.85 -8.39
CA ILE A 47 -3.84 -18.57 -7.68
C ILE A 47 -5.28 -18.07 -7.80
N VAL A 48 -5.92 -18.34 -8.94
CA VAL A 48 -7.32 -17.98 -9.18
C VAL A 48 -8.25 -18.79 -8.27
N LEU A 49 -7.91 -20.03 -7.94
CA LEU A 49 -8.65 -20.85 -6.98
C LEU A 49 -8.57 -20.26 -5.56
N HIS A 50 -7.35 -19.93 -5.09
CA HIS A 50 -7.15 -19.23 -3.82
C HIS A 50 -7.92 -17.91 -3.75
N TRP A 51 -7.93 -17.15 -4.86
CA TRP A 51 -8.72 -15.93 -4.98
C TRP A 51 -10.25 -16.18 -4.89
N LYS A 52 -10.77 -17.17 -5.63
CA LYS A 52 -12.20 -17.53 -5.60
C LYS A 52 -12.65 -17.99 -4.22
N LEU A 53 -11.79 -18.71 -3.50
CA LEU A 53 -12.05 -19.18 -2.13
C LEU A 53 -12.07 -18.01 -1.13
N HIS A 54 -11.09 -17.10 -1.20
CA HIS A 54 -11.02 -15.93 -0.33
C HIS A 54 -12.24 -15.01 -0.51
N ARG A 55 -12.65 -14.74 -1.76
CA ARG A 55 -13.85 -13.93 -2.05
C ARG A 55 -15.13 -14.53 -1.46
N ARG A 56 -15.32 -15.85 -1.57
CA ARG A 56 -16.46 -16.55 -0.95
C ARG A 56 -16.43 -16.49 0.57
N ARG A 57 -15.24 -16.55 1.19
CA ARG A 57 -15.07 -16.47 2.64
C ARG A 57 -15.36 -15.07 3.16
N GLU A 58 -14.91 -14.04 2.46
CA GLU A 58 -15.14 -12.63 2.82
C GLU A 58 -16.63 -12.25 2.72
N GLU A 59 -17.37 -12.79 1.74
CA GLU A 59 -18.84 -12.62 1.65
C GLU A 59 -19.62 -13.39 2.73
N ARG A 60 -19.12 -14.55 3.18
CA ARG A 60 -19.78 -15.38 4.22
C ARG A 60 -19.52 -14.89 5.65
N THR A 61 -18.45 -14.13 5.85
CA THR A 61 -18.05 -13.62 7.16
C THR A 61 -18.55 -12.19 7.31
N GLN A 62 -19.85 -11.98 7.55
CA GLN A 62 -20.30 -10.71 8.12
C GLN A 62 -19.63 -10.56 9.49
N PRO A 63 -18.70 -9.61 9.70
CA PRO A 63 -18.15 -9.40 11.02
C PRO A 63 -19.12 -8.49 11.78
N MET A 64 -19.64 -9.02 12.88
CA MET A 64 -20.38 -8.27 13.89
C MET A 64 -19.81 -6.86 14.09
N LEU A 65 -20.63 -5.87 13.75
CA LEU A 65 -20.35 -4.43 13.72
C LEU A 65 -20.01 -3.80 15.09
N ARG A 66 -19.88 -4.60 16.16
CA ARG A 66 -19.92 -4.11 17.55
C ARG A 66 -18.58 -3.90 18.26
N SER A 67 -17.42 -4.21 17.66
CA SER A 67 -16.11 -4.04 18.33
C SER A 67 -15.14 -3.03 17.69
N LYS A 68 -15.54 -2.33 16.61
CA LYS A 68 -14.63 -1.48 15.84
C LYS A 68 -14.22 -0.17 16.52
N ILE A 69 -15.01 0.40 17.43
CA ILE A 69 -14.72 1.74 17.98
C ILE A 69 -13.61 1.71 19.04
N ILE A 70 -13.63 0.72 19.93
CA ILE A 70 -12.64 0.56 21.01
C ILE A 70 -11.29 0.05 20.45
N ALA A 71 -11.34 -0.79 19.40
CA ALA A 71 -10.15 -1.24 18.68
C ALA A 71 -9.47 -0.11 17.90
N VAL A 72 -10.24 0.80 17.28
CA VAL A 72 -9.68 1.95 16.53
C VAL A 72 -9.00 2.95 17.46
N ALA A 73 -9.56 3.24 18.64
CA ALA A 73 -8.94 4.15 19.61
C ALA A 73 -7.60 3.63 20.15
N ASN A 74 -7.52 2.34 20.52
CA ASN A 74 -6.26 1.71 20.95
C ASN A 74 -5.27 1.56 19.79
N PHE A 75 -5.74 1.38 18.55
CA PHE A 75 -4.91 1.36 17.37
C PHE A 75 -4.24 2.72 17.10
N ILE A 76 -4.97 3.83 17.26
CA ILE A 76 -4.40 5.18 17.11
C ILE A 76 -3.33 5.43 18.18
N ARG A 77 -3.58 5.04 19.44
CA ARG A 77 -2.62 5.26 20.54
C ARG A 77 -1.35 4.41 20.41
N PHE A 78 -1.47 3.11 20.14
CA PHE A 78 -0.32 2.21 20.04
C PHE A 78 0.43 2.30 18.70
N ARG A 79 -0.25 2.68 17.61
CA ARG A 79 0.37 2.76 16.28
C ARG A 79 0.75 4.18 15.86
N GLY A 80 0.11 5.19 16.44
CA GLY A 80 0.33 6.61 16.12
C GLY A 80 1.63 7.18 16.69
N VAL A 81 1.95 6.92 17.95
CA VAL A 81 3.21 7.40 18.57
C VAL A 81 4.47 6.89 17.84
N PRO A 82 4.62 5.58 17.55
CA PRO A 82 5.76 5.09 16.76
C PRO A 82 5.66 5.48 15.28
N PHE A 83 4.50 5.92 14.80
CA PHE A 83 4.39 6.51 13.47
C PHE A 83 5.03 7.90 13.44
N VAL A 84 4.62 8.80 14.34
CA VAL A 84 5.12 10.17 14.41
C VAL A 84 6.62 10.20 14.70
N PHE A 85 7.09 9.43 15.69
CA PHE A 85 8.52 9.36 16.02
C PHE A 85 9.38 8.95 14.82
N ARG A 86 8.90 7.99 14.02
CA ARG A 86 9.61 7.54 12.83
C ARG A 86 9.57 8.55 11.70
N GLU A 87 8.43 9.22 11.47
CA GLU A 87 8.38 10.28 10.45
C GLU A 87 9.30 11.45 10.84
N ILE A 88 9.41 11.77 12.12
CA ILE A 88 10.41 12.72 12.64
C ILE A 88 11.82 12.18 12.39
N ALA A 89 12.09 10.90 12.67
CA ALA A 89 13.40 10.30 12.40
C ALA A 89 13.76 10.34 10.89
N TYR A 90 12.80 10.11 9.99
CA TYR A 90 13.02 10.27 8.55
C TYR A 90 13.25 11.72 8.14
N CYS A 91 12.54 12.66 8.76
CA CYS A 91 12.77 14.10 8.56
C CYS A 91 14.20 14.48 8.98
N LEU A 92 14.62 14.04 10.18
CA LEU A 92 15.97 14.26 10.71
C LEU A 92 17.05 13.62 9.84
N LEU A 93 16.83 12.41 9.34
CA LEU A 93 17.74 11.77 8.38
C LEU A 93 17.82 12.56 7.07
N GLY A 94 16.71 13.16 6.61
CA GLY A 94 16.66 14.00 5.43
C GLY A 94 17.39 15.34 5.56
N LEU A 95 17.71 15.80 6.77
CA LEU A 95 18.46 17.03 7.03
C LEU A 95 19.96 16.90 6.69
N ILE A 96 20.47 15.70 6.49
CA ILE A 96 21.86 15.47 6.05
C ILE A 96 21.95 15.80 4.55
N PRO A 97 22.65 16.88 4.14
CA PRO A 97 22.77 17.22 2.73
C PRO A 97 23.48 16.08 1.97
N PHE A 98 23.02 15.80 0.74
CA PHE A 98 23.48 14.74 -0.18
C PHE A 98 23.21 13.29 0.23
N ALA A 99 23.46 12.89 1.49
CA ALA A 99 23.26 11.50 1.93
C ALA A 99 21.86 11.23 2.51
N GLY A 100 21.17 12.26 3.01
CA GLY A 100 19.89 12.09 3.72
C GLY A 100 18.76 11.60 2.83
N PHE A 101 18.61 12.20 1.65
CA PHE A 101 17.55 11.83 0.70
C PHE A 101 17.61 10.34 0.26
N PRO A 102 18.74 9.81 -0.25
CA PRO A 102 18.81 8.41 -0.67
C PRO A 102 18.62 7.43 0.51
N LEU A 103 19.10 7.79 1.71
CA LEU A 103 18.88 6.96 2.91
C LEU A 103 17.39 6.86 3.26
N VAL A 104 16.72 8.01 3.32
CA VAL A 104 15.28 8.08 3.63
C VAL A 104 14.46 7.37 2.56
N LEU A 105 14.83 7.54 1.28
CA LEU A 105 14.21 6.84 0.16
C LEU A 105 14.34 5.32 0.33
N TYR A 106 15.54 4.81 0.63
CA TYR A 106 15.78 3.39 0.85
C TYR A 106 14.94 2.80 1.99
N PHE A 107 14.89 3.48 3.15
CA PHE A 107 14.08 3.01 4.28
C PHE A 107 12.58 3.06 3.99
N LYS A 108 12.10 4.12 3.33
CA LYS A 108 10.69 4.24 2.93
C LYS A 108 10.33 3.22 1.87
N ALA A 109 11.23 2.95 0.92
CA ALA A 109 11.07 2.01 -0.17
C ALA A 109 10.85 0.58 0.31
N SER A 110 11.71 0.10 1.21
CA SER A 110 11.59 -1.25 1.79
C SER A 110 10.19 -1.49 2.39
N ARG A 111 9.66 -0.46 3.06
CA ARG A 111 8.32 -0.51 3.64
C ARG A 111 7.20 -0.37 2.62
N LYS A 112 7.39 0.47 1.60
CA LYS A 112 6.44 0.60 0.47
C LYS A 112 6.29 -0.73 -0.24
N GLY A 113 7.39 -1.41 -0.58
CA GLY A 113 7.37 -2.74 -1.21
C GLY A 113 6.57 -3.76 -0.40
N ASN A 114 6.85 -3.87 0.90
CA ASN A 114 6.08 -4.76 1.78
C ASN A 114 4.59 -4.40 1.86
N ARG A 115 4.26 -3.09 1.86
CA ARG A 115 2.86 -2.63 1.92
C ARG A 115 2.09 -2.99 0.66
N THR A 116 2.70 -2.86 -0.51
CA THR A 116 2.06 -3.19 -1.79
C THR A 116 1.83 -4.70 -1.88
N HIS A 117 2.78 -5.54 -1.39
CA HIS A 117 2.62 -7.01 -1.36
C HIS A 117 1.60 -7.54 -0.37
N ARG A 118 1.14 -6.70 0.56
CA ARG A 118 0.20 -7.13 1.60
C ARG A 118 -1.05 -7.82 1.03
N ARG A 119 -1.55 -7.36 -0.11
CA ARG A 119 -2.73 -7.96 -0.76
C ARG A 119 -2.47 -9.40 -1.21
N TYR A 120 -1.27 -9.69 -1.68
CA TYR A 120 -0.87 -11.06 -2.03
C TYR A 120 -0.80 -11.97 -0.81
N TYR A 121 -0.21 -11.49 0.30
CA TYR A 121 -0.16 -12.28 1.54
C TYR A 121 -1.55 -12.57 2.10
N GLU A 122 -2.48 -11.61 1.98
CA GLU A 122 -3.88 -11.79 2.34
C GLU A 122 -4.56 -12.83 1.42
N LEU A 123 -4.25 -12.82 0.11
CA LEU A 123 -4.77 -13.78 -0.86
C LEU A 123 -4.32 -15.22 -0.58
N MET A 124 -3.07 -15.40 -0.15
CA MET A 124 -2.49 -16.69 0.16
C MET A 124 -2.76 -17.17 1.59
N GLU A 125 -3.51 -16.40 2.38
CA GLU A 125 -3.79 -16.68 3.80
C GLU A 125 -2.53 -16.96 4.65
N TRP A 126 -1.40 -16.32 4.34
CA TRP A 126 -0.14 -16.53 5.07
C TRP A 126 -0.18 -15.98 6.50
N ASP A 127 0.37 -16.74 7.45
CA ASP A 127 0.50 -16.27 8.83
C ASP A 127 1.61 -15.20 8.98
N ARG A 128 1.54 -14.40 10.04
CA ARG A 128 2.51 -13.33 10.34
C ARG A 128 3.96 -13.83 10.39
N LEU A 129 4.17 -15.06 10.89
CA LEU A 129 5.51 -15.66 10.94
C LEU A 129 6.03 -16.01 9.54
N GLN A 130 5.15 -16.56 8.68
CA GLN A 130 5.48 -16.89 7.29
C GLN A 130 5.79 -15.62 6.50
N VAL A 131 4.97 -14.58 6.63
CA VAL A 131 5.21 -13.27 6.00
C VAL A 131 6.55 -12.69 6.43
N ALA A 132 6.91 -12.78 7.72
CA ALA A 132 8.19 -12.27 8.22
C ALA A 132 9.39 -13.05 7.67
N LYS A 133 9.29 -14.39 7.58
CA LYS A 133 10.32 -15.25 6.99
C LYS A 133 10.52 -14.92 5.51
N PHE A 134 9.42 -14.83 4.76
CA PHE A 134 9.42 -14.51 3.34
C PHE A 134 10.01 -13.12 3.06
N TYR A 135 9.57 -12.11 3.81
CA TYR A 135 10.07 -10.75 3.69
C TYR A 135 11.56 -10.66 3.97
N LYS A 136 12.08 -11.45 4.92
CA LYS A 136 13.51 -11.48 5.22
C LYS A 136 14.32 -12.05 4.05
N LEU A 137 13.78 -13.06 3.36
CA LEU A 137 14.42 -13.69 2.21
C LEU A 137 14.47 -12.76 0.98
N HIS A 138 13.36 -12.06 0.70
CA HIS A 138 13.21 -11.20 -0.48
C HIS A 138 13.35 -9.69 -0.18
N LYS A 139 14.00 -9.33 0.93
CA LYS A 139 14.12 -7.94 1.37
C LYS A 139 14.76 -7.04 0.30
N GLY A 140 15.74 -7.57 -0.43
CA GLY A 140 16.43 -6.87 -1.51
C GLY A 140 15.45 -6.46 -2.62
N ASP A 141 14.73 -7.42 -3.17
CA ASP A 141 13.78 -7.23 -4.27
C ASP A 141 12.65 -6.28 -3.87
N TYR A 142 12.12 -6.44 -2.65
CA TYR A 142 11.10 -5.53 -2.13
C TYR A 142 11.58 -4.09 -2.00
N THR A 143 12.84 -3.92 -1.61
CA THR A 143 13.42 -2.59 -1.47
C THR A 143 13.67 -1.97 -2.83
N MET A 144 14.21 -2.71 -3.81
CA MET A 144 14.42 -2.19 -5.16
C MET A 144 13.10 -1.83 -5.85
N PHE A 145 12.08 -2.69 -5.74
CA PHE A 145 10.74 -2.38 -6.23
C PHE A 145 10.19 -1.10 -5.58
N GLY A 146 10.32 -1.00 -4.26
CA GLY A 146 9.88 0.17 -3.51
C GLY A 146 10.62 1.45 -3.89
N VAL A 147 11.92 1.37 -4.21
CA VAL A 147 12.72 2.52 -4.65
C VAL A 147 12.19 3.02 -5.97
N VAL A 148 12.04 2.14 -6.97
CA VAL A 148 11.51 2.51 -8.30
C VAL A 148 10.10 3.10 -8.17
N ALA A 149 9.23 2.44 -7.41
CA ALA A 149 7.86 2.91 -7.20
C ALA A 149 7.82 4.30 -6.53
N LEU A 150 8.61 4.52 -5.47
CA LEU A 150 8.64 5.81 -4.78
C LEU A 150 9.26 6.91 -5.64
N THR A 151 10.30 6.61 -6.42
CA THR A 151 10.91 7.57 -7.34
C THR A 151 9.93 8.03 -8.41
N LEU A 152 9.14 7.11 -8.97
CA LEU A 152 8.08 7.44 -9.92
C LEU A 152 6.95 8.23 -9.27
N GLU A 153 6.53 7.85 -8.07
CA GLU A 153 5.50 8.56 -7.29
C GLU A 153 5.95 9.97 -6.86
N MET A 154 7.26 10.26 -6.85
CA MET A 154 7.78 11.57 -6.49
C MET A 154 7.48 12.64 -7.56
N ILE A 155 7.09 12.22 -8.78
CA ILE A 155 6.71 13.14 -9.85
C ILE A 155 5.37 13.80 -9.50
N PRO A 156 5.34 15.12 -9.24
CA PRO A 156 4.09 15.81 -8.91
C PRO A 156 3.11 15.74 -10.09
N GLY A 157 1.82 15.61 -9.79
CA GLY A 157 0.76 15.47 -10.80
C GLY A 157 0.56 14.05 -11.34
N PHE A 158 1.60 13.20 -11.37
CA PHE A 158 1.51 11.82 -11.86
C PHE A 158 1.55 10.74 -10.76
N ASN A 159 1.65 11.14 -9.50
CA ASN A 159 1.72 10.22 -8.36
C ASN A 159 0.64 9.13 -8.42
N VAL A 160 -0.62 9.50 -8.63
CA VAL A 160 -1.75 8.57 -8.66
C VAL A 160 -1.62 7.57 -9.80
N PHE A 161 -1.20 8.04 -10.97
CA PHE A 161 -0.97 7.20 -12.14
C PHE A 161 0.12 6.17 -11.86
N PHE A 162 1.26 6.60 -11.32
CA PHE A 162 2.35 5.68 -10.96
C PHE A 162 1.98 4.74 -9.82
N MET A 163 1.15 5.16 -8.86
CA MET A 163 0.60 4.25 -7.84
C MET A 163 -0.17 3.09 -8.48
N PHE A 164 -0.98 3.34 -9.52
CA PHE A 164 -1.69 2.29 -10.25
C PHE A 164 -0.72 1.41 -11.04
N THR A 165 0.21 2.00 -11.77
CA THR A 165 1.20 1.25 -12.56
C THR A 165 2.09 0.37 -11.68
N SER A 166 2.55 0.87 -10.53
CA SER A 166 3.28 0.06 -9.54
C SER A 166 2.42 -1.07 -9.00
N ASN A 167 1.13 -0.83 -8.74
CA ASN A 167 0.23 -1.89 -8.27
C ASN A 167 0.02 -3.00 -9.33
N ILE A 168 -0.13 -2.62 -10.60
CA ILE A 168 -0.23 -3.57 -11.73
C ILE A 168 1.08 -4.33 -11.90
N GLY A 169 2.23 -3.63 -11.89
CA GLY A 169 3.55 -4.24 -11.98
C GLY A 169 3.81 -5.23 -10.84
N LEU A 170 3.29 -4.94 -9.64
CA LEU A 170 3.36 -5.86 -8.51
C LEU A 170 2.52 -7.11 -8.73
N ALA A 171 1.29 -6.96 -9.23
CA ALA A 171 0.42 -8.09 -9.54
C ALA A 171 1.09 -9.01 -10.57
N LEU A 172 1.66 -8.43 -11.64
CA LEU A 172 2.40 -9.18 -12.65
C LEU A 172 3.64 -9.88 -12.08
N TRP A 173 4.44 -9.18 -11.26
CA TRP A 173 5.60 -9.77 -10.60
C TRP A 173 5.20 -10.96 -9.72
N THR A 174 4.12 -10.80 -8.97
CA THR A 174 3.56 -11.82 -8.10
C THR A 174 3.13 -13.06 -8.90
N VAL A 175 2.38 -12.88 -9.98
CA VAL A 175 1.95 -13.97 -10.88
C VAL A 175 3.15 -14.70 -11.47
N LYS A 176 4.17 -13.94 -11.91
CA LYS A 176 5.38 -14.51 -12.51
C LYS A 176 6.22 -15.32 -11.52
N MET A 177 6.37 -14.85 -10.28
CA MET A 177 7.21 -15.49 -9.27
C MET A 177 6.46 -16.48 -8.37
N HIS A 178 5.15 -16.61 -8.54
CA HIS A 178 4.31 -17.43 -7.65
C HIS A 178 4.82 -18.87 -7.47
N SER A 179 5.25 -19.53 -8.55
CA SER A 179 5.77 -20.90 -8.48
C SER A 179 7.07 -21.03 -7.69
N SER A 180 7.93 -19.99 -7.69
CA SER A 180 9.11 -19.94 -6.83
C SER A 180 8.67 -19.79 -5.38
N PHE A 181 7.75 -18.85 -5.13
CA PHE A 181 7.28 -18.52 -3.79
C PHE A 181 6.55 -19.66 -3.10
N SER A 182 5.77 -20.47 -3.85
CA SER A 182 5.10 -21.64 -3.29
C SER A 182 6.12 -22.71 -2.89
N SER A 183 7.11 -23.00 -3.75
CA SER A 183 8.12 -24.04 -3.50
C SER A 183 9.06 -23.75 -2.32
N GLU A 184 9.27 -22.47 -1.99
CA GLU A 184 10.13 -22.07 -0.86
C GLU A 184 9.41 -22.10 0.49
N MET A 185 8.08 -22.26 0.47
CA MET A 185 7.21 -22.17 1.64
C MET A 185 6.60 -23.52 2.03
N GLU A 186 6.61 -24.51 1.13
CA GLU A 186 6.40 -25.94 1.41
C GLU A 186 7.61 -26.57 2.12
#